data_AF-K9QRM7-F1
#
_entry.id   AF-K9QRM7-F1
#
_cell.length_a   1.000
_cell.length_b   1.000
_cell.length_c   1.000
_cell.angle_alpha   90.00
_cell.angle_beta   90.00
_cell.angle_gamma   90.00
#
_symmetry.space_group_name_H-M   'P 1'
#
loop_
_entity.id
_entity.type
_entity.pdbx_description
1 polymer ?
#
loop_
_entity_poly.entity_id
_entity_poly.type
_entity_poly.pdbx_seq_one_letter_code
_entity_poly.pdbx_strand_id
1 'polypeptide(L)'
;MKLTPLITTVALTGFLTVWEAPLKVINPALVQASAQELSVNQKIELITKSKGQFGSGDQLRRFFFGDLEPIGIQAGGAGHVVNLYNKANNVTFSYCSTYDVIVAVKKGKVAKFDPSEVK
;
A
#
# COMPACT_ATOMS: atom_id res chain seq x y z
N MET A 1 51.45 -31.12 22.68
CA MET A 1 52.04 -30.71 21.39
C MET A 1 51.14 -31.20 20.26
N LYS A 2 51.12 -30.46 19.14
CA LYS A 2 50.61 -30.81 17.79
C LYS A 2 49.10 -30.65 17.61
N LEU A 3 48.56 -30.17 16.50
CA LEU A 3 48.98 -29.30 15.37
C LEU A 3 47.70 -29.17 14.54
N THR A 4 47.29 -27.94 14.24
CA THR A 4 46.19 -27.66 13.30
C THR A 4 46.64 -27.88 11.85
N PRO A 5 45.74 -28.36 10.98
CA PRO A 5 45.60 -27.77 9.63
C PRO A 5 44.10 -27.59 9.26
N LEU A 6 43.63 -26.40 8.91
CA LEU A 6 43.68 -25.75 7.58
C LEU A 6 42.76 -26.40 6.51
N ILE A 7 41.63 -25.73 6.27
CA ILE A 7 40.88 -25.53 5.01
C ILE A 7 40.52 -26.77 4.16
N THR A 8 39.21 -27.03 4.05
CA THR A 8 38.67 -27.75 2.88
C THR A 8 37.40 -27.06 2.37
N THR A 9 37.55 -26.37 1.25
CA THR A 9 36.53 -25.84 0.36
C THR A 9 35.61 -26.96 -0.13
N VAL A 10 34.31 -26.88 0.13
CA VAL A 10 33.33 -27.76 -0.54
C VAL A 10 32.77 -27.01 -1.74
N ALA A 11 33.13 -27.51 -2.92
CA ALA A 11 32.70 -27.01 -4.22
C ALA A 11 31.16 -27.08 -4.37
N LEU A 12 30.60 -26.00 -4.91
CA LEU A 12 29.22 -25.94 -5.39
C LEU A 12 29.12 -26.77 -6.68
N THR A 13 28.91 -28.08 -6.55
CA THR A 13 28.61 -28.96 -7.68
C THR A 13 27.12 -28.92 -7.98
N GLY A 14 26.78 -28.22 -9.07
CA GLY A 14 25.48 -28.32 -9.70
C GLY A 14 25.22 -29.75 -10.16
N PHE A 15 24.15 -30.32 -9.66
CA PHE A 15 23.52 -31.51 -10.24
C PHE A 15 22.16 -31.09 -10.79
N LEU A 16 22.14 -30.73 -12.07
CA LEU A 16 20.93 -30.72 -12.88
C LEU A 16 20.63 -32.16 -13.27
N THR A 17 19.91 -32.90 -12.43
CA THR A 17 19.29 -34.15 -12.87
C THR A 17 17.95 -34.39 -12.17
N VAL A 18 16.89 -34.27 -12.99
CA VAL A 18 15.71 -35.14 -13.04
C VAL A 18 14.80 -35.15 -11.79
N TRP A 19 13.66 -34.45 -11.87
CA TRP A 19 12.34 -35.08 -11.86
C TRP A 19 11.25 -34.02 -12.10
N GLU A 20 10.29 -34.29 -13.00
CA GLU A 20 8.95 -33.69 -12.94
C GLU A 20 8.24 -34.19 -11.67
N ALA A 21 8.68 -33.73 -10.50
CA ALA A 21 7.88 -33.79 -9.29
C ALA A 21 7.14 -32.45 -9.20
N PRO A 22 5.79 -32.45 -9.10
CA PRO A 22 5.07 -31.20 -8.98
C PRO A 22 5.53 -30.50 -7.70
N LEU A 23 6.13 -29.32 -7.86
CA LEU A 23 6.55 -28.40 -6.78
C LEU A 23 5.46 -28.14 -5.73
N LYS A 24 4.21 -28.58 -5.97
CA LYS A 24 3.11 -28.67 -5.00
C LYS A 24 3.42 -29.48 -3.74
N VAL A 25 4.31 -30.48 -3.80
CA VAL A 25 4.57 -31.38 -2.65
C VAL A 25 5.65 -30.84 -1.71
N ILE A 26 6.57 -30.01 -2.22
CA ILE A 26 7.76 -29.56 -1.47
C ILE A 26 7.41 -28.43 -0.49
N ASN A 27 6.47 -27.55 -0.85
CA ASN A 27 5.92 -26.58 0.09
C ASN A 27 4.66 -25.93 -0.51
N PRO A 28 3.43 -26.21 -0.02
CA PRO A 28 2.24 -25.49 -0.47
C PRO A 28 2.33 -23.97 -0.20
N ALA A 29 3.25 -23.51 0.66
CA ALA A 29 3.47 -22.09 0.91
C ALA A 29 4.25 -21.35 -0.20
N LEU A 30 4.90 -22.05 -1.15
CA LEU A 30 5.59 -21.40 -2.28
C LEU A 30 4.65 -20.95 -3.40
N VAL A 31 3.44 -21.53 -3.47
CA VAL A 31 2.42 -21.19 -4.48
C VAL A 31 1.41 -20.15 -3.97
N GLN A 32 1.47 -19.83 -2.67
CA GLN A 32 0.57 -18.87 -2.06
C GLN A 32 1.33 -17.63 -1.60
N ALA A 33 1.90 -16.90 -2.55
CA ALA A 33 1.82 -15.45 -2.49
C ALA A 33 0.34 -15.06 -2.71
N SER A 34 -0.54 -15.46 -1.79
CA SER A 34 -1.86 -14.84 -1.71
C SER A 34 -1.57 -13.40 -1.41
N ALA A 35 -1.80 -12.52 -2.38
CA ALA A 35 -1.99 -11.11 -2.10
C ALA A 35 -3.08 -11.06 -1.02
N GLN A 36 -2.66 -10.93 0.24
CA GLN A 36 -3.58 -10.84 1.36
C GLN A 36 -4.40 -9.59 1.09
N GLU A 37 -5.67 -9.76 0.72
CA GLU A 37 -6.55 -8.63 0.50
C GLU A 37 -6.66 -7.88 1.82
N LEU A 38 -6.01 -6.71 1.87
CA LEU A 38 -6.05 -5.86 3.04
C LEU A 38 -7.50 -5.51 3.35
N SER A 39 -7.87 -5.62 4.63
CA SER A 39 -9.18 -5.14 5.07
C SER A 39 -9.31 -3.65 4.78
N VAL A 40 -10.55 -3.17 4.64
CA VAL A 40 -10.78 -1.77 4.30
C VAL A 40 -10.21 -0.81 5.35
N ASN A 41 -10.31 -1.17 6.64
CA ASN A 41 -9.72 -0.38 7.72
C ASN A 41 -8.20 -0.28 7.59
N GLN A 42 -7.52 -1.36 7.19
CA GLN A 42 -6.07 -1.32 6.94
C GLN A 42 -5.74 -0.44 5.73
N LYS A 43 -6.55 -0.48 4.66
CA LYS A 43 -6.38 0.42 3.51
C LYS A 43 -6.49 1.90 3.91
N ILE A 44 -7.49 2.25 4.73
CA ILE A 44 -7.67 3.61 5.26
C ILE A 44 -6.48 4.01 6.14
N GLU A 45 -6.03 3.10 7.00
CA GLU A 45 -4.88 3.35 7.89
C GLU A 45 -3.59 3.59 7.09
N LEU A 46 -3.35 2.81 6.03
CA LEU A 46 -2.19 2.99 5.15
C LEU A 46 -2.22 4.36 4.46
N ILE A 47 -3.35 4.77 3.89
CA ILE A 47 -3.51 6.11 3.30
C ILE A 47 -3.31 7.20 4.36
N THR A 48 -3.83 6.99 5.57
CA THR A 48 -3.71 7.95 6.66
C THR A 48 -2.25 8.12 7.09
N LYS A 49 -1.47 7.04 7.08
CA LYS A 49 -0.02 7.07 7.38
C LYS A 49 0.80 7.72 6.26
N SER A 50 0.40 7.54 5.00
CA SER A 50 1.10 8.15 3.84
C SER A 50 0.58 9.53 3.46
N LYS A 51 -0.23 10.17 4.31
CA LYS A 51 -0.69 11.55 4.11
C LYS A 51 0.46 12.51 3.80
N GLY A 52 0.27 13.35 2.80
CA GLY A 52 1.26 14.34 2.34
C GLY A 52 2.48 13.75 1.63
N GLN A 53 2.58 12.42 1.52
CA GLN A 53 3.66 11.76 0.78
C GLN A 53 3.25 11.54 -0.67
N PHE A 54 4.21 11.70 -1.58
CA PHE A 54 4.02 11.39 -3.00
C PHE A 54 3.56 9.94 -3.19
N GLY A 55 2.59 9.73 -4.07
CA GLY A 55 1.99 8.42 -4.35
C GLY A 55 0.82 8.05 -3.43
N SER A 56 0.50 8.86 -2.40
CA SER A 56 -0.71 8.63 -1.60
C SER A 56 -2.01 8.79 -2.40
N GLY A 57 -2.02 9.64 -3.44
CA GLY A 57 -3.11 9.71 -4.40
C GLY A 57 -3.27 8.44 -5.23
N ASP A 58 -2.16 7.84 -5.67
CA ASP A 58 -2.17 6.54 -6.34
C ASP A 58 -2.69 5.42 -5.43
N GLN A 59 -2.25 5.39 -4.16
CA GLN A 59 -2.76 4.45 -3.18
C GLN A 59 -4.29 4.58 -2.98
N LEU A 60 -4.80 5.81 -2.89
CA LEU A 60 -6.25 6.06 -2.80
C LEU A 60 -6.98 5.47 -4.01
N ARG A 61 -6.50 5.77 -5.23
CA ARG A 61 -7.08 5.26 -6.46
C ARG A 61 -7.03 3.73 -6.53
N ARG A 62 -5.96 3.10 -6.08
CA ARG A 62 -5.83 1.62 -6.06
C ARG A 62 -6.75 0.95 -5.05
N PHE A 63 -7.01 1.60 -3.91
CA PHE A 63 -7.79 1.01 -2.83
C PHE A 63 -9.28 1.23 -2.95
N PHE A 64 -9.71 2.33 -3.57
CA PHE A 64 -11.10 2.78 -3.60
C PHE A 64 -11.56 3.24 -4.99
N PHE A 65 -11.00 2.67 -6.06
CA PHE A 65 -11.43 2.99 -7.43
C PHE A 65 -12.93 2.74 -7.59
N GLY A 66 -13.66 3.75 -8.07
CA GLY A 66 -15.11 3.65 -8.28
C GLY A 66 -15.99 3.84 -7.03
N ASP A 67 -15.42 3.81 -5.83
CA ASP A 67 -16.17 3.93 -4.56
C ASP A 67 -16.16 5.34 -3.95
N LEU A 68 -15.55 6.30 -4.66
CA LEU A 68 -15.33 7.67 -4.20
C LEU A 68 -16.28 8.64 -4.89
N GLU A 69 -17.13 9.29 -4.09
CA GLU A 69 -18.04 10.36 -4.51
C GLU A 69 -17.35 11.72 -4.28
N PRO A 70 -17.16 12.55 -5.31
CA PRO A 70 -16.71 13.93 -5.10
C PRO A 70 -17.82 14.76 -4.45
N ILE A 71 -17.54 15.33 -3.28
CA ILE A 71 -18.54 16.05 -2.46
C ILE A 71 -18.21 17.52 -2.23
N GLY A 72 -17.03 17.98 -2.64
CA GLY A 72 -16.63 19.38 -2.51
C GLY A 72 -15.24 19.65 -3.05
N ILE A 73 -14.97 20.92 -3.35
CA ILE A 73 -13.66 21.42 -3.77
C ILE A 73 -13.35 22.64 -2.90
N GLN A 74 -12.11 22.76 -2.44
CA GLN A 74 -11.65 23.93 -1.68
C GLN A 74 -10.18 24.22 -1.97
N ALA A 75 -9.73 25.42 -1.62
CA ALA A 75 -8.31 25.72 -1.57
C ALA A 75 -7.63 24.88 -0.48
N GLY A 76 -6.46 24.33 -0.80
CA GLY A 76 -5.68 23.45 0.08
C GLY A 76 -4.49 22.82 -0.65
N GLY A 77 -3.50 22.34 0.09
CA GLY A 77 -2.20 21.93 -0.45
C GLY A 77 -1.53 23.08 -1.21
N ALA A 78 -0.87 22.78 -2.34
CA ALA A 78 -0.43 23.81 -3.29
C ALA A 78 -1.46 24.05 -4.41
N GLY A 79 -2.69 24.39 -4.01
CA GLY A 79 -3.73 24.82 -4.96
C GLY A 79 -5.11 24.46 -4.46
N HIS A 80 -5.68 23.41 -5.06
CA HIS A 80 -7.02 22.93 -4.72
C HIS A 80 -6.98 21.48 -4.28
N VAL A 81 -7.91 21.16 -3.38
CA VAL A 81 -8.18 19.79 -2.94
C VAL A 81 -9.62 19.44 -3.23
N VAL A 82 -9.84 18.20 -3.63
CA VAL A 82 -11.15 17.60 -3.86
C VAL A 82 -11.45 16.69 -2.69
N ASN A 83 -12.60 16.92 -2.04
CA ASN A 83 -13.07 16.09 -0.95
C ASN A 83 -13.86 14.92 -1.55
N LEU A 84 -13.34 13.71 -1.35
CA LEU A 84 -13.83 12.45 -1.90
C LEU A 84 -14.40 11.60 -0.77
N TYR A 85 -15.70 11.33 -0.80
CA TYR A 85 -16.41 10.55 0.20
C TYR A 85 -16.59 9.11 -0.24
N ASN A 86 -16.21 8.18 0.62
CA ASN A 86 -16.50 6.77 0.48
C ASN A 86 -17.76 6.42 1.30
N LYS A 87 -18.85 6.09 0.60
CA LYS A 87 -20.14 5.76 1.24
C LYS A 87 -20.11 4.44 2.00
N ALA A 88 -19.38 3.44 1.51
CA ALA A 88 -19.29 2.12 2.15
C ALA A 88 -18.62 2.19 3.53
N ASN A 89 -17.65 3.08 3.70
CA ASN A 89 -16.81 3.16 4.91
C ASN A 89 -17.08 4.39 5.76
N ASN A 90 -17.93 5.31 5.27
CA ASN A 90 -18.22 6.59 5.92
C ASN A 90 -16.94 7.38 6.23
N VAL A 91 -16.09 7.57 5.23
CA VAL A 91 -14.82 8.31 5.33
C VAL A 91 -14.70 9.30 4.17
N THR A 92 -14.23 10.50 4.46
CA THR A 92 -13.83 11.49 3.46
C THR A 92 -12.32 11.63 3.41
N PHE A 93 -11.79 11.63 2.19
CA PHE A 93 -10.40 11.92 1.86
C PHE A 93 -10.32 13.29 1.19
N SER A 94 -9.35 14.12 1.56
CA SER A 94 -9.07 15.36 0.86
C SER A 94 -7.84 15.14 -0.03
N TYR A 95 -8.07 15.15 -1.33
CA TYR A 95 -7.08 14.82 -2.36
C TYR A 95 -6.60 16.09 -3.07
N CYS A 96 -5.30 16.36 -3.03
CA CYS A 96 -4.67 17.44 -3.78
C CYS A 96 -4.28 16.94 -5.18
N SER A 97 -4.90 17.50 -6.21
CA SER A 97 -4.62 17.13 -7.59
C SER A 97 -3.26 17.62 -8.09
N THR A 98 -2.73 18.71 -7.52
CA THR A 98 -1.44 19.30 -7.94
C THR A 98 -0.26 18.35 -7.69
N TYR A 99 -0.25 17.68 -6.54
CA TYR A 99 0.86 16.81 -6.12
C TYR A 99 0.48 15.33 -6.05
N ASP A 100 -0.76 14.97 -6.40
CA ASP A 100 -1.29 13.61 -6.30
C ASP A 100 -1.12 13.02 -4.87
N VAL A 101 -1.50 13.82 -3.86
CA VAL A 101 -1.38 13.45 -2.44
C VAL A 101 -2.69 13.60 -1.66
N ILE A 102 -2.82 12.80 -0.59
CA ILE A 102 -3.89 12.94 0.39
C ILE A 102 -3.42 13.86 1.51
N VAL A 103 -4.11 14.99 1.70
CA VAL A 103 -3.77 15.98 2.73
C VAL A 103 -4.58 15.80 4.01
N ALA A 104 -5.80 15.25 3.90
CA ALA A 104 -6.67 15.00 5.05
C ALA A 104 -7.47 13.71 4.89
N VAL A 105 -7.79 13.08 6.02
CA VAL A 105 -8.68 11.90 6.10
C VAL A 105 -9.53 12.08 7.35
N LYS A 106 -10.85 11.92 7.23
CA LYS A 106 -11.78 12.09 8.36
C LYS A 106 -12.97 11.15 8.21
N LYS A 107 -13.44 10.62 9.34
CA LYS A 107 -14.67 9.83 9.37
C LYS A 107 -15.88 10.75 9.23
N GLY A 108 -16.91 10.30 8.52
CA GLY A 108 -18.09 11.10 8.17
C GLY A 108 -18.06 11.62 6.74
N LYS A 109 -19.18 12.24 6.32
CA LYS A 109 -19.29 12.99 5.07
C LYS A 109 -18.90 14.44 5.31
N VAL A 110 -17.71 14.85 4.84
CA VAL A 110 -17.14 16.19 5.09
C VAL A 110 -17.00 16.96 3.79
N ALA A 111 -17.97 17.82 3.45
CA ALA A 111 -17.93 18.61 2.22
C ALA A 111 -16.80 19.66 2.21
N LYS A 112 -16.43 20.17 3.39
CA LYS A 112 -15.36 21.14 3.58
C LYS A 112 -14.58 20.85 4.85
N PHE A 113 -13.27 20.65 4.71
CA PHE A 113 -12.34 20.49 5.83
C PHE A 113 -11.92 21.85 6.38
N ASP A 114 -11.46 21.86 7.64
CA ASP A 114 -10.84 23.06 8.19
C ASP A 114 -9.60 23.45 7.37
N PRO A 115 -9.37 24.74 7.07
CA PRO A 115 -8.21 25.16 6.30
C PRO A 115 -6.86 24.73 6.89
N SER A 116 -6.79 24.45 8.20
CA SER A 116 -5.59 23.90 8.84
C SER A 116 -5.37 22.41 8.59
N GLU A 117 -6.41 21.66 8.24
CA GLU A 117 -6.34 20.21 7.97
C GLU A 117 -5.87 19.91 6.53
N VAL A 118 -5.98 20.87 5.62
CA VAL A 118 -5.72 20.69 4.17
C VAL A 118 -4.56 21.54 3.66
N LYS A 119 -3.49 21.68 4.44
CA LYS A 119 -2.30 22.45 4.06
C LYS A 119 -1.23 21.59 3.41
#